data_AF-A0A5B1R8E1-F1
#
_entry.id   AF-A0A5B1R8E1-F1
#
_cell.length_a   1.000
_cell.length_b   1.000
_cell.length_c   1.000
_cell.angle_alpha   90.00
_cell.angle_beta   90.00
_cell.angle_gamma   90.00
#
_symmetry.space_group_name_H-M   'P 1'
#
loop_
_entity.id
_entity.type
_entity.pdbx_description
1 polymer ?
#
loop_
_entity_poly.entity_id
_entity_poly.type
_entity_poly.pdbx_seq_one_letter_code
_entity_poly.pdbx_strand_id
1 'polypeptide(L)'
;MPSDTPTFADQLLLKVVNVVVYVLFLGSNIYTIAAPNDIYYTGKETYITPAPWAFLIWSLIHVLLLGTIIYQFFPAGYRVIIDGIGWRLPLLGILNAIYVNLWASHYYVIAFIFALFVSSAITHIYYIVKKYHEPASITDELFVHLPFSLYHGWTTVLIVLTAFEAFGVNAYTERAGAWTKVFVFLALFFLEGTAAAYAFSTPEGDLPAAIAIAWSMFAIFAHQRSSGFVHWSALAFSIMALFWVFKGVFGLTSLWRHGGVVLEDEERAPLVGSG
;
A
#
# COMPACT_ATOMS: atom_id res chain seq x y z
N MET A 1 -20.59 -29.44 -20.87
CA MET A 1 -20.16 -28.36 -19.97
C MET A 1 -18.92 -27.75 -20.57
N PRO A 2 -18.83 -26.43 -20.79
CA PRO A 2 -17.55 -25.81 -21.13
C PRO A 2 -16.60 -26.11 -19.97
N SER A 3 -15.36 -26.50 -20.27
CA SER A 3 -14.33 -26.69 -19.23
C SER A 3 -14.07 -25.34 -18.56
N ASP A 4 -14.27 -25.23 -17.25
CA ASP A 4 -13.96 -24.04 -16.43
C ASP A 4 -12.45 -23.74 -16.36
N THR A 5 -11.64 -24.38 -17.20
CA THR A 5 -10.20 -24.15 -17.31
C THR A 5 -9.94 -22.97 -18.25
N PRO A 6 -9.33 -21.86 -17.78
CA PRO A 6 -9.05 -20.71 -18.63
C PRO A 6 -8.16 -21.12 -19.82
N THR A 7 -8.53 -20.66 -21.02
CA THR A 7 -7.81 -20.99 -22.24
C THR A 7 -6.48 -20.24 -22.31
N PHE A 8 -5.56 -20.71 -23.15
CA PHE A 8 -4.32 -19.98 -23.44
C PHE A 8 -4.59 -18.54 -23.92
N ALA A 9 -5.67 -18.34 -24.69
CA ALA A 9 -6.09 -17.02 -25.15
C ALA A 9 -6.52 -16.11 -23.98
N ASP A 10 -7.24 -16.64 -22.98
CA ASP A 10 -7.65 -15.88 -21.80
C ASP A 10 -6.45 -15.45 -20.94
N GLN A 11 -5.46 -16.35 -20.80
CA GLN A 11 -4.22 -16.07 -20.07
C GLN A 11 -3.35 -15.02 -20.78
N LEU A 12 -3.24 -15.10 -22.11
CA LEU A 12 -2.55 -14.11 -22.91
C LEU A 12 -3.26 -12.75 -22.86
N LEU A 13 -4.59 -12.74 -22.94
CA LEU A 13 -5.41 -11.54 -22.80
C LEU A 13 -5.12 -10.85 -21.46
N LEU A 14 -5.15 -11.59 -20.35
CA LEU A 14 -4.86 -11.02 -19.03
C LEU A 14 -3.44 -10.42 -18.95
N LYS A 15 -2.43 -11.11 -19.51
CA LYS A 15 -1.06 -10.56 -19.57
C LYS A 15 -1.00 -9.23 -20.31
N VAL A 16 -1.65 -9.14 -21.47
CA VAL A 16 -1.72 -7.90 -22.27
C VAL A 16 -2.46 -6.81 -21.50
N VAL A 17 -3.60 -7.13 -20.89
CA VAL A 17 -4.38 -6.17 -20.10
C VAL A 17 -3.57 -5.66 -18.90
N ASN A 18 -2.82 -6.53 -18.20
CA ASN A 18 -1.93 -6.12 -17.12
C ASN A 18 -0.90 -5.09 -17.60
N VAL A 19 -0.27 -5.30 -18.75
CA VAL A 19 0.70 -4.36 -19.34
C VAL A 19 0.02 -3.03 -19.67
N VAL A 20 -1.12 -3.04 -20.35
CA VAL A 20 -1.85 -1.82 -20.73
C VAL A 20 -2.28 -1.03 -19.50
N VAL A 21 -2.87 -1.70 -18.51
CA VAL A 21 -3.34 -1.06 -17.28
C VAL A 21 -2.18 -0.54 -16.45
N TYR A 22 -1.04 -1.24 -16.39
CA TYR A 22 0.17 -0.71 -15.75
C TYR A 22 0.62 0.60 -16.39
N VAL A 23 0.69 0.66 -17.73
CA VAL A 23 1.08 1.88 -18.44
C VAL A 23 0.09 3.03 -18.18
N LEU A 24 -1.22 2.75 -18.17
CA LEU A 24 -2.25 3.73 -17.84
C LEU A 24 -2.09 4.24 -16.40
N PHE A 25 -1.89 3.34 -15.44
CA PHE A 25 -1.73 3.66 -14.03
C PHE A 25 -0.46 4.48 -13.76
N LEU A 26 0.66 4.07 -14.35
CA LEU A 26 1.93 4.80 -14.31
C LEU A 26 1.76 6.20 -14.92
N GLY A 27 1.15 6.28 -16.11
CA GLY A 27 0.89 7.54 -16.79
C GLY A 27 0.03 8.49 -15.95
N SER A 28 -1.00 7.97 -15.29
CA SER A 28 -1.87 8.74 -14.39
C SER A 28 -1.10 9.34 -13.21
N ASN A 29 -0.13 8.62 -12.63
CA ASN A 29 0.70 9.14 -11.53
C ASN A 29 1.81 10.07 -12.03
N ILE A 30 2.39 9.82 -13.20
CA ILE A 30 3.36 10.76 -13.79
C ILE A 30 2.67 12.09 -14.08
N TYR A 31 1.43 12.06 -14.56
CA TYR A 31 0.66 13.26 -14.83
C TYR A 31 0.46 14.12 -13.58
N THR A 32 0.33 13.54 -12.38
CA THR A 32 0.21 14.33 -11.14
C THR A 32 1.46 15.13 -10.82
N ILE A 33 2.64 14.63 -11.20
CA ILE A 33 3.91 15.32 -10.95
C ILE A 33 4.26 16.28 -12.10
N ALA A 34 3.97 15.87 -13.34
CA ALA A 34 4.40 16.58 -14.55
C ALA A 34 3.39 17.60 -15.08
N ALA A 35 2.16 17.63 -14.55
CA ALA A 35 1.17 18.61 -14.96
C ALA A 35 1.64 20.04 -14.61
N PRO A 36 1.27 21.06 -15.42
CA PRO A 36 1.73 22.45 -15.21
C PRO A 36 1.36 23.05 -13.85
N ASN A 37 0.33 22.49 -13.19
CA ASN A 37 -0.04 22.79 -11.82
C ASN A 37 0.45 21.64 -10.96
N ASP A 38 1.42 21.88 -10.08
CA ASP A 38 1.94 20.85 -9.19
C ASP A 38 0.86 20.46 -8.18
N ILE A 39 0.13 19.37 -8.46
CA ILE A 39 -1.14 19.10 -7.78
C ILE A 39 -0.97 18.76 -6.30
N TYR A 40 0.22 18.34 -5.89
CA TYR A 40 0.56 18.12 -4.48
C TYR A 40 0.67 19.42 -3.68
N TYR A 41 0.77 20.57 -4.36
CA TYR A 41 0.78 21.91 -3.73
C TYR A 41 -0.53 22.68 -3.96
N THR A 42 -1.39 22.23 -4.87
CA THR A 42 -2.68 22.87 -5.15
C THR A 42 -3.88 22.13 -4.58
N GLY A 43 -3.67 20.95 -3.99
CA GLY A 43 -4.71 20.21 -3.27
C GLY A 43 -5.21 20.91 -2.00
N LYS A 44 -6.27 20.38 -1.40
CA LYS A 44 -6.78 20.85 -0.11
C LYS A 44 -5.78 20.49 0.98
N GLU A 45 -5.10 21.49 1.52
CA GLU A 45 -4.21 21.33 2.66
C GLU A 45 -5.00 20.98 3.92
N THR A 46 -4.60 19.93 4.62
CA THR A 46 -5.21 19.45 5.86
C THR A 46 -4.14 19.29 6.94
N TYR A 47 -4.56 19.12 8.18
CA TYR A 47 -3.64 18.90 9.30
C TYR A 47 -3.03 17.49 9.36
N ILE A 48 -3.27 16.65 8.34
CA ILE A 48 -2.60 15.36 8.17
C ILE A 48 -1.83 15.29 6.85
N THR A 49 -1.84 16.36 6.04
CA THR A 49 -1.14 16.39 4.76
C THR A 49 0.37 16.19 5.00
N PRO A 50 1.01 15.22 4.32
CA PRO A 50 2.45 14.99 4.44
C PRO A 50 3.23 15.96 3.56
N ALA A 51 4.54 16.03 3.80
CA ALA A 51 5.44 16.73 2.88
C ALA A 51 5.38 16.08 1.48
N PRO A 52 5.48 16.85 0.38
CA PRO A 52 5.33 16.32 -1.00
C PRO A 52 6.29 15.18 -1.35
N TRP A 53 7.48 15.14 -0.73
CA TRP A 53 8.42 14.04 -0.94
C TRP A 53 7.89 12.68 -0.46
N ALA A 54 6.84 12.63 0.38
CA ALA A 54 6.19 11.39 0.79
C ALA A 54 5.73 10.56 -0.41
N PHE A 55 5.23 11.25 -1.46
CA PHE A 55 4.67 10.65 -2.65
C PHE A 55 5.73 10.02 -3.57
N LEU A 56 7.03 10.19 -3.29
CA LEU A 56 8.11 9.45 -3.98
C LEU A 56 8.00 7.93 -3.79
N ILE A 57 7.24 7.48 -2.78
CA ILE A 57 6.90 6.07 -2.61
C ILE A 57 6.17 5.49 -3.84
N TRP A 58 5.41 6.31 -4.58
CA TRP A 58 4.78 5.87 -5.83
C TRP A 58 5.79 5.47 -6.88
N SER A 59 6.89 6.23 -7.00
CA SER A 59 7.98 5.88 -7.92
C SER A 59 8.56 4.51 -7.59
N LEU A 60 8.78 4.23 -6.30
CA LEU A 60 9.26 2.92 -5.84
C LEU A 60 8.23 1.81 -6.15
N ILE A 61 6.96 2.02 -5.82
CA ILE A 61 5.87 1.07 -6.11
C ILE A 61 5.81 0.79 -7.62
N HIS A 62 5.91 1.80 -8.48
CA HIS A 62 5.86 1.62 -9.93
C HIS A 62 7.05 0.88 -10.52
N VAL A 63 8.25 1.09 -9.97
CA VAL A 63 9.45 0.33 -10.38
C VAL A 63 9.29 -1.15 -9.99
N LEU A 64 8.79 -1.42 -8.78
CA LEU A 64 8.57 -2.80 -8.32
C LEU A 64 7.46 -3.48 -9.12
N LEU A 65 6.35 -2.77 -9.39
CA LEU A 65 5.27 -3.26 -10.23
C LEU A 65 5.71 -3.48 -11.69
N LEU A 66 6.65 -2.69 -12.23
CA LEU A 66 7.25 -3.01 -13.53
C LEU A 66 7.91 -4.39 -13.50
N GLY A 67 8.64 -4.66 -12.41
CA GLY A 67 9.19 -5.98 -12.12
C GLY A 67 8.10 -7.06 -12.09
N THR A 68 7.00 -6.84 -11.39
CA THR A 68 5.82 -7.74 -11.39
C THR A 68 5.28 -7.98 -12.81
N ILE A 69 5.13 -6.92 -13.60
CA ILE A 69 4.59 -6.99 -14.97
C ILE A 69 5.54 -7.75 -15.90
N ILE A 70 6.85 -7.66 -15.71
CA ILE A 70 7.81 -8.49 -16.43
C ILE A 70 7.79 -9.94 -15.91
N TYR A 71 7.68 -10.12 -14.60
CA TYR A 71 7.76 -11.41 -13.94
C TYR A 71 6.59 -12.35 -14.30
N GLN A 72 5.40 -11.81 -14.62
CA GLN A 72 4.25 -12.61 -15.05
C GLN A 72 4.49 -13.46 -16.32
N PHE A 73 5.54 -13.17 -17.09
CA PHE A 73 5.92 -13.92 -18.28
C PHE A 73 6.81 -15.14 -17.97
N PHE A 74 7.31 -15.26 -16.74
CA PHE A 74 8.13 -16.39 -16.28
C PHE A 74 7.26 -17.43 -15.57
N PRO A 75 7.64 -18.73 -15.54
CA PRO A 75 6.82 -19.79 -14.95
C PRO A 75 6.45 -19.55 -13.47
N ALA A 76 7.36 -19.01 -12.66
CA ALA A 76 7.11 -18.72 -11.25
C ALA A 76 6.14 -17.55 -11.08
N GLY A 77 6.42 -16.41 -11.72
CA GLY A 77 5.52 -15.25 -11.68
C GLY A 77 4.16 -15.50 -12.32
N TYR A 78 4.10 -16.34 -13.36
CA TYR A 78 2.85 -16.75 -13.99
C TYR A 78 1.88 -17.39 -12.97
N ARG A 79 2.36 -18.35 -12.17
CA ARG A 79 1.53 -19.06 -11.17
C ARG A 79 0.90 -18.11 -10.17
N VAL A 80 1.67 -17.12 -9.70
CA VAL A 80 1.15 -16.21 -8.67
C VAL A 80 0.34 -15.07 -9.28
N ILE A 81 0.82 -14.43 -10.35
CA ILE A 81 0.22 -13.21 -10.90
C ILE A 81 -0.98 -13.53 -11.80
N ILE A 82 -0.89 -14.56 -12.63
CA ILE A 82 -1.95 -14.92 -13.58
C ILE A 82 -2.96 -15.85 -12.91
N ASP A 83 -2.52 -16.97 -12.33
CA ASP A 83 -3.44 -17.95 -11.75
C ASP A 83 -3.95 -17.52 -10.37
N GLY A 84 -3.07 -16.95 -9.52
CA GLY A 84 -3.44 -16.50 -8.17
C GLY A 84 -4.17 -15.15 -8.14
N ILE A 85 -3.47 -14.09 -8.52
CA ILE A 85 -4.00 -12.70 -8.45
C ILE A 85 -5.09 -12.49 -9.51
N GLY A 86 -4.81 -12.85 -10.76
CA GLY A 86 -5.76 -12.82 -11.86
C GLY A 86 -6.23 -11.40 -12.22
N TRP A 87 -7.51 -11.28 -12.59
CA TRP A 87 -8.17 -10.03 -12.98
C TRP A 87 -8.26 -8.94 -11.89
N ARG A 88 -7.79 -9.23 -10.68
CA ARG A 88 -7.71 -8.25 -9.58
C ARG A 88 -6.61 -7.22 -9.81
N LEU A 89 -5.49 -7.62 -10.44
CA LEU A 89 -4.39 -6.70 -10.75
C LEU A 89 -4.81 -5.57 -11.70
N PRO A 90 -5.44 -5.84 -12.86
CA PRO A 90 -5.88 -4.77 -13.74
C PRO A 90 -7.06 -3.98 -13.14
N LEU A 91 -7.94 -4.62 -12.36
CA LEU A 91 -8.98 -3.90 -11.61
C LEU A 91 -8.36 -2.86 -10.65
N LEU A 92 -7.32 -3.25 -9.89
CA LEU A 92 -6.61 -2.34 -8.98
C LEU A 92 -6.03 -1.14 -9.73
N GLY A 93 -5.37 -1.35 -10.87
CA GLY A 93 -4.79 -0.27 -11.66
C GLY A 93 -5.84 0.70 -12.21
N ILE A 94 -6.97 0.19 -12.71
CA ILE A 94 -8.09 1.03 -13.20
C ILE A 94 -8.70 1.84 -12.06
N LEU A 95 -9.01 1.20 -10.93
CA LEU A 95 -9.57 1.89 -9.77
C LEU A 95 -8.64 3.00 -9.27
N ASN A 96 -7.33 2.75 -9.25
CA ASN A 96 -6.37 3.76 -8.82
C ASN A 96 -6.25 4.92 -9.82
N ALA A 97 -6.20 4.64 -11.13
CA ALA A 97 -6.21 5.69 -12.14
C ALA A 97 -7.44 6.59 -12.00
N ILE A 98 -8.64 6.02 -11.76
CA ILE A 98 -9.85 6.80 -11.51
C ILE A 98 -9.72 7.63 -10.22
N TYR A 99 -9.27 7.01 -9.12
CA TYR A 99 -9.02 7.70 -7.85
C TYR A 99 -8.12 8.94 -8.03
N VAL A 100 -6.96 8.77 -8.67
CA VAL A 100 -5.98 9.85 -8.89
C VAL A 100 -6.59 10.99 -9.70
N ASN A 101 -7.34 10.68 -10.76
CA ASN A 101 -7.97 11.71 -11.59
C ASN A 101 -9.07 12.47 -10.83
N LEU A 102 -9.89 11.78 -10.04
CA LEU A 102 -10.91 12.40 -9.19
C LEU A 102 -10.28 13.32 -8.14
N TRP A 103 -9.21 12.85 -7.50
CA TRP A 103 -8.47 13.63 -6.51
C TRP A 103 -7.81 14.87 -7.14
N ALA A 104 -7.14 14.70 -8.27
CA ALA A 104 -6.52 15.80 -9.03
C ALA A 104 -7.56 16.84 -9.50
N SER A 105 -8.81 16.41 -9.72
CA SER A 105 -9.94 17.28 -10.08
C SER A 105 -10.69 17.84 -8.87
N HIS A 106 -10.15 17.69 -7.65
CA HIS A 106 -10.70 18.18 -6.39
C HIS A 106 -12.06 17.54 -5.97
N TYR A 107 -12.46 16.42 -6.55
CA TYR A 107 -13.68 15.68 -6.17
C TYR A 107 -13.43 14.79 -4.94
N TYR A 108 -13.02 15.37 -3.82
CA TYR A 108 -12.46 14.65 -2.66
C TYR A 108 -13.37 13.57 -2.06
N VAL A 109 -14.69 13.79 -1.98
CA VAL A 109 -15.61 12.78 -1.42
C VAL A 109 -15.71 11.55 -2.34
N ILE A 110 -15.75 11.77 -3.66
CA ILE A 110 -15.81 10.67 -4.63
C ILE A 110 -14.44 9.98 -4.71
N ALA A 111 -13.35 10.76 -4.66
CA ALA A 111 -12.00 10.22 -4.55
C ALA A 111 -11.85 9.33 -3.31
N PHE A 112 -12.39 9.73 -2.15
CA PHE A 112 -12.38 8.92 -0.94
C PHE A 112 -13.10 7.57 -1.14
N ILE A 113 -14.27 7.56 -1.79
CA ILE A 113 -14.98 6.31 -2.11
C ILE A 113 -14.13 5.40 -3.00
N PHE A 114 -13.47 5.96 -4.03
CA PHE A 114 -12.57 5.19 -4.88
C PHE A 114 -11.30 4.73 -4.14
N ALA A 115 -10.78 5.51 -3.19
CA ALA A 115 -9.66 5.09 -2.33
C ALA A 115 -10.03 3.85 -1.51
N LEU A 116 -11.29 3.73 -1.05
CA LEU A 116 -11.79 2.52 -0.38
C LEU A 116 -11.87 1.33 -1.34
N PHE A 117 -12.28 1.52 -2.59
CA PHE A 117 -12.27 0.45 -3.60
C PHE A 117 -10.85 0.01 -3.97
N VAL A 118 -9.91 0.96 -4.13
CA VAL A 118 -8.49 0.68 -4.32
C VAL A 118 -7.99 -0.16 -3.14
N SER A 119 -8.25 0.27 -1.90
CA SER A 119 -7.88 -0.43 -0.67
C SER A 119 -8.43 -1.86 -0.62
N SER A 120 -9.71 -2.04 -0.96
CA SER A 120 -10.32 -3.36 -1.02
C SER A 120 -9.63 -4.27 -2.03
N ALA A 121 -9.36 -3.76 -3.24
CA ALA A 121 -8.68 -4.51 -4.29
C ALA A 121 -7.25 -4.89 -3.87
N ILE A 122 -6.44 -3.95 -3.38
CA ILE A 122 -5.06 -4.25 -2.94
C ILE A 122 -5.05 -5.18 -1.72
N THR A 123 -5.98 -5.03 -0.77
CA THR A 123 -6.10 -5.94 0.38
C THR A 123 -6.37 -7.37 -0.07
N HIS A 124 -7.24 -7.56 -1.06
CA HIS A 124 -7.53 -8.89 -1.59
C HIS A 124 -6.31 -9.50 -2.30
N ILE A 125 -5.54 -8.70 -3.05
CA ILE A 125 -4.29 -9.16 -3.68
C ILE A 125 -3.26 -9.50 -2.61
N TYR A 126 -3.05 -8.61 -1.65
CA TYR A 126 -2.15 -8.80 -0.51
C TYR A 126 -2.44 -10.09 0.25
N TYR A 127 -3.72 -10.34 0.56
CA TYR A 127 -4.15 -11.57 1.22
C TYR A 127 -3.85 -12.83 0.38
N ILE A 128 -4.11 -12.80 -0.93
CA ILE A 128 -3.79 -13.93 -1.82
C ILE A 128 -2.29 -14.24 -1.80
N VAL A 129 -1.47 -13.20 -1.94
CA VAL A 129 -0.02 -13.32 -1.99
C VAL A 129 0.52 -13.82 -0.66
N LYS A 130 0.15 -13.22 0.47
CA LYS A 130 0.68 -13.60 1.79
C LYS A 130 0.16 -14.95 2.30
N LYS A 131 -1.08 -15.33 1.99
CA LYS A 131 -1.67 -16.55 2.56
C LYS A 131 -1.54 -17.79 1.68
N TYR A 132 -1.64 -17.63 0.36
CA TYR A 132 -1.71 -18.77 -0.56
C TYR A 132 -0.44 -18.98 -1.39
N HIS A 133 0.52 -18.05 -1.34
CA HIS A 133 1.73 -18.11 -2.16
C HIS A 133 2.95 -17.74 -1.33
N GLU A 134 3.53 -18.67 -0.58
CA GLU A 134 4.79 -18.38 0.11
C GLU A 134 5.92 -18.11 -0.90
N PRO A 135 6.82 -17.15 -0.62
CA PRO A 135 7.88 -16.79 -1.54
C PRO A 135 8.85 -17.96 -1.71
N ALA A 136 8.89 -18.56 -2.89
CA ALA A 136 9.79 -19.68 -3.20
C ALA A 136 11.23 -19.22 -3.53
N SER A 137 11.42 -17.92 -3.75
CA SER A 137 12.69 -17.32 -4.15
C SER A 137 12.78 -15.83 -3.81
N ILE A 138 13.99 -15.28 -3.81
CA ILE A 138 14.21 -13.82 -3.68
C ILE A 138 13.50 -13.07 -4.81
N THR A 139 13.38 -13.66 -6.00
CA THR A 139 12.65 -13.04 -7.12
C THR A 139 11.15 -12.97 -6.88
N ASP A 140 10.55 -13.98 -6.25
CA ASP A 140 9.14 -13.94 -5.83
C ASP A 140 8.94 -12.86 -4.77
N GLU A 141 9.82 -12.81 -3.77
CA GLU A 141 9.75 -11.80 -2.72
C GLU A 141 9.83 -10.39 -3.32
N LEU A 142 10.81 -10.14 -4.20
CA LEU A 142 11.07 -8.82 -4.78
C LEU A 142 9.97 -8.36 -5.76
N PHE A 143 9.45 -9.25 -6.61
CA PHE A 143 8.53 -8.87 -7.68
C PHE A 143 7.06 -9.22 -7.42
N VAL A 144 6.75 -9.88 -6.31
CA VAL A 144 5.36 -10.19 -5.92
C VAL A 144 5.08 -9.69 -4.51
N HIS A 145 5.79 -10.16 -3.49
CA HIS A 145 5.45 -9.85 -2.10
C HIS A 145 5.70 -8.38 -1.75
N LEU A 146 6.90 -7.90 -2.06
CA LEU A 146 7.35 -6.56 -1.74
C LEU A 146 6.49 -5.45 -2.38
N PRO A 147 6.20 -5.44 -3.70
CA PRO A 147 5.33 -4.42 -4.29
C PRO A 147 3.94 -4.37 -3.68
N PHE A 148 3.29 -5.52 -3.48
CA PHE A 148 1.92 -5.55 -2.97
C PHE A 148 1.85 -5.24 -1.47
N SER A 149 2.84 -5.63 -0.68
CA SER A 149 2.97 -5.20 0.73
C SER A 149 3.16 -3.69 0.84
N LEU A 150 4.13 -3.13 0.10
CA LEU A 150 4.43 -1.70 0.12
C LEU A 150 3.20 -0.88 -0.31
N TYR A 151 2.53 -1.31 -1.38
CA TYR A 151 1.32 -0.65 -1.88
C TYR A 151 0.15 -0.80 -0.91
N HIS A 152 -0.02 -1.94 -0.24
CA HIS A 152 -1.05 -2.12 0.77
C HIS A 152 -0.85 -1.16 1.96
N GLY A 153 0.38 -1.10 2.52
CA GLY A 153 0.72 -0.16 3.59
C GLY A 153 0.54 1.31 3.19
N TRP A 154 0.98 1.70 1.98
CA TRP A 154 0.77 3.05 1.46
C TRP A 154 -0.72 3.39 1.26
N THR A 155 -1.53 2.44 0.78
CA THR A 155 -2.96 2.66 0.56
C THR A 155 -3.71 2.90 1.88
N THR A 156 -3.30 2.25 2.97
CA THR A 156 -3.82 2.56 4.32
C THR A 156 -3.63 4.03 4.68
N VAL A 157 -2.45 4.60 4.38
CA VAL A 157 -2.18 6.02 4.57
C VAL A 157 -3.06 6.87 3.65
N LEU A 158 -3.16 6.53 2.36
CA LEU A 158 -3.97 7.28 1.40
C LEU A 158 -5.43 7.39 1.80
N ILE A 159 -6.04 6.32 2.33
CA ILE A 159 -7.43 6.37 2.82
C ILE A 159 -7.56 7.44 3.91
N VAL A 160 -6.61 7.48 4.84
CA VAL A 160 -6.59 8.48 5.92
C VAL A 160 -6.45 9.87 5.33
N LEU A 161 -5.46 10.11 4.46
CA LEU A 161 -5.27 11.42 3.82
C LEU A 161 -6.53 11.88 3.08
N THR A 162 -7.09 11.00 2.24
CA THR A 162 -8.26 11.31 1.43
C THR A 162 -9.51 11.54 2.30
N ALA A 163 -9.64 10.86 3.44
CA ALA A 163 -10.73 11.12 4.39
C ALA A 163 -10.67 12.55 4.95
N PHE A 164 -9.47 13.01 5.31
CA PHE A 164 -9.28 14.39 5.79
C PHE A 164 -9.50 15.42 4.69
N GLU A 165 -9.14 15.11 3.44
CA GLU A 165 -9.44 15.99 2.32
C GLU A 165 -10.94 16.05 2.05
N ALA A 166 -11.64 14.91 2.12
CA ALA A 166 -13.08 14.84 1.90
C ALA A 166 -13.88 15.56 3.01
N PHE A 167 -13.50 15.40 4.27
CA PHE A 167 -14.34 15.78 5.41
C PHE A 167 -13.69 16.73 6.43
N GLY A 168 -12.38 16.92 6.36
CA GLY A 168 -11.62 17.79 7.26
C GLY A 168 -11.70 19.27 6.88
N VAL A 169 -11.11 20.11 7.74
CA VAL A 169 -10.98 21.56 7.49
C VAL A 169 -9.81 21.86 6.55
N ASN A 170 -9.89 22.95 5.79
CA ASN A 170 -8.75 23.43 5.00
C ASN A 170 -7.83 24.27 5.90
N ALA A 171 -6.58 23.82 6.07
CA ALA A 171 -5.63 24.44 6.98
C ALA A 171 -5.12 25.82 6.53
N TYR A 172 -5.31 26.20 5.26
CA TYR A 172 -5.01 27.56 4.79
C TYR A 172 -6.06 28.57 5.23
N THR A 173 -7.31 28.15 5.43
CA THR A 173 -8.42 29.05 5.80
C THR A 173 -8.81 28.94 7.27
N GLU A 174 -8.61 27.78 7.88
CA GLU A 174 -9.10 27.47 9.22
C GLU A 174 -7.99 26.89 10.10
N ARG A 175 -7.88 27.41 11.33
CA ARG A 175 -6.93 26.88 12.33
C ARG A 175 -7.45 25.57 12.93
N ALA A 176 -6.53 24.67 13.28
CA ALA A 176 -6.86 23.40 13.93
C ALA A 176 -7.61 23.60 15.26
N GLY A 177 -8.91 23.32 15.25
CA GLY A 177 -9.75 23.23 16.44
C GLY A 177 -9.45 21.98 17.28
N ALA A 178 -10.12 21.86 18.43
CA ALA A 178 -9.95 20.70 19.33
C ALA A 178 -10.30 19.38 18.62
N TRP A 179 -11.42 19.33 17.91
CA TRP A 179 -11.85 18.13 17.17
C TRP A 179 -10.89 17.76 16.05
N THR A 180 -10.38 18.73 15.28
CA THR A 180 -9.36 18.48 14.25
C THR A 180 -8.13 17.81 14.87
N LYS A 181 -7.65 18.32 16.01
CA LYS A 181 -6.50 17.73 16.71
C LYS A 181 -6.80 16.30 17.19
N VAL A 182 -7.97 16.06 17.77
CA VAL A 182 -8.39 14.73 18.22
C VAL A 182 -8.44 13.75 17.06
N PHE A 183 -9.09 14.10 15.94
CA PHE A 183 -9.17 13.19 14.78
C PHE A 183 -7.79 12.94 14.16
N VAL A 184 -6.92 13.95 14.04
CA VAL A 184 -5.55 13.74 13.56
C VAL A 184 -4.79 12.79 14.48
N PHE A 185 -4.91 12.96 15.80
CA PHE A 185 -4.28 12.06 16.77
C PHE A 185 -4.78 10.62 16.61
N LEU A 186 -6.10 10.43 16.52
CA LEU A 186 -6.70 9.11 16.32
C LEU A 186 -6.27 8.47 14.99
N ALA A 187 -6.13 9.27 13.93
CA ALA A 187 -5.63 8.81 12.65
C ALA A 187 -4.16 8.37 12.72
N LEU A 188 -3.30 9.15 13.38
CA LEU A 188 -1.89 8.78 13.59
C LEU A 188 -1.77 7.52 14.48
N PHE A 189 -2.58 7.42 15.53
CA PHE A 189 -2.65 6.24 16.39
C PHE A 189 -3.12 5.00 15.61
N PHE A 190 -4.13 5.13 14.76
CA PHE A 190 -4.58 4.05 13.88
C PHE A 190 -3.48 3.59 12.92
N LEU A 191 -2.77 4.54 12.29
CA LEU A 191 -1.64 4.23 11.40
C LEU A 191 -0.53 3.51 12.15
N GLU A 192 -0.18 3.99 13.35
CA GLU A 192 0.83 3.34 14.18
C GLU A 192 0.42 1.91 14.59
N GLY A 193 -0.81 1.72 15.06
CA GLY A 193 -1.32 0.39 15.41
C GLY A 193 -1.33 -0.56 14.20
N THR A 194 -1.58 -0.02 13.01
CA THR A 194 -1.48 -0.79 11.76
C THR A 194 -0.03 -1.15 11.43
N ALA A 195 0.93 -0.25 11.63
CA ALA A 195 2.35 -0.53 11.47
C ALA A 195 2.83 -1.62 12.45
N ALA A 196 2.36 -1.58 13.70
CA ALA A 196 2.61 -2.64 14.68
C ALA A 196 2.00 -3.97 14.20
N ALA A 197 0.75 -3.97 13.73
CA ALA A 197 0.10 -5.17 13.21
C ALA A 197 0.88 -5.82 12.05
N TYR A 198 1.44 -5.04 11.12
CA TYR A 198 2.35 -5.58 10.09
C TYR A 198 3.63 -6.17 10.69
N ALA A 199 4.25 -5.49 11.65
CA ALA A 199 5.46 -6.00 12.27
C ALA A 199 5.24 -7.31 13.04
N PHE A 200 4.02 -7.59 13.50
CA PHE A 200 3.66 -8.83 14.21
C PHE A 200 2.84 -9.83 13.38
N SER A 201 2.61 -9.56 12.08
CA SER A 201 1.77 -10.45 11.25
C SER A 201 2.42 -11.81 10.97
N THR A 202 3.74 -11.90 11.01
CA THR A 202 4.54 -13.13 10.93
C THR A 202 5.77 -13.01 11.86
N PRO A 203 6.54 -14.09 12.10
CA PRO A 203 7.79 -14.01 12.86
C PRO A 203 8.75 -12.94 12.30
N GLU A 204 8.88 -12.89 10.97
CA GLU A 204 9.66 -11.90 10.21
C GLU A 204 9.01 -10.50 10.26
N GLY A 205 7.68 -10.44 10.29
CA GLY A 205 6.89 -9.23 10.09
C GLY A 205 6.81 -8.80 8.62
N ASP A 206 5.84 -7.94 8.30
CA ASP A 206 5.69 -7.36 6.97
C ASP A 206 6.36 -5.98 6.87
N LEU A 207 7.67 -6.02 6.61
CA LEU A 207 8.54 -4.85 6.63
C LEU A 207 8.15 -3.75 5.61
N PRO A 208 7.84 -4.04 4.33
CA PRO A 208 7.56 -3.00 3.34
C PRO A 208 6.33 -2.16 3.71
N ALA A 209 5.24 -2.80 4.16
CA ALA A 209 4.03 -2.11 4.59
C ALA A 209 4.27 -1.23 5.83
N ALA A 210 5.01 -1.72 6.82
CA ALA A 210 5.38 -0.95 8.01
C ALA A 210 6.27 0.26 7.67
N ILE A 211 7.22 0.10 6.74
CA ILE A 211 8.07 1.19 6.25
C ILE A 211 7.22 2.28 5.57
N ALA A 212 6.26 1.91 4.72
CA ALA A 212 5.38 2.88 4.06
C ALA A 212 4.66 3.79 5.07
N ILE A 213 4.15 3.20 6.15
CA ILE A 213 3.45 3.93 7.21
C ILE A 213 4.41 4.82 8.01
N ALA A 214 5.56 4.29 8.43
CA ALA A 214 6.56 5.05 9.19
C ALA A 214 7.09 6.26 8.39
N TRP A 215 7.40 6.04 7.11
CA TRP A 215 7.79 7.06 6.12
C TRP A 215 6.75 8.18 6.03
N SER A 216 5.47 7.79 5.94
CA SER A 216 4.36 8.74 5.82
C SER A 216 4.20 9.59 7.07
N MET A 217 4.23 9.00 8.27
CA MET A 217 4.14 9.76 9.51
C MET A 217 5.32 10.71 9.71
N PHE A 218 6.52 10.31 9.26
CA PHE A 218 7.68 11.20 9.26
C PHE A 218 7.47 12.40 8.31
N ALA A 219 6.86 12.17 7.15
CA ALA A 219 6.51 13.24 6.22
C ALA A 219 5.44 14.20 6.76
N ILE A 220 4.45 13.68 7.48
CA ILE A 220 3.45 14.49 8.19
C ILE A 220 4.14 15.36 9.24
N PHE A 221 5.04 14.79 10.04
CA PHE A 221 5.84 15.57 10.99
C PHE A 221 6.63 16.69 10.29
N ALA A 222 7.32 16.38 9.19
CA ALA A 222 8.17 17.35 8.50
C ALA A 222 7.37 18.56 7.99
N HIS A 223 6.16 18.34 7.49
CA HIS A 223 5.29 19.35 6.89
C HIS A 223 4.46 20.13 7.91
N GLN A 224 3.86 19.44 8.88
CA GLN A 224 2.92 20.05 9.81
C GLN A 224 3.64 20.89 10.87
N ARG A 225 3.83 22.19 10.58
CA ARG A 225 4.49 23.16 11.49
C ARG A 225 3.56 24.13 12.19
N SER A 226 2.33 24.29 11.69
CA SER A 226 1.37 25.29 12.18
C SER A 226 0.69 24.88 13.49
N SER A 227 0.63 23.59 13.80
CA SER A 227 0.04 23.04 15.03
C SER A 227 1.08 22.20 15.77
N GLY A 228 1.61 22.71 16.88
CA GLY A 228 2.61 22.00 17.68
C GLY A 228 2.14 20.63 18.17
N PHE A 229 0.85 20.49 18.52
CA PHE A 229 0.27 19.21 18.91
C PHE A 229 0.38 18.18 17.79
N VAL A 230 -0.08 18.53 16.58
CA VAL A 230 -0.01 17.64 15.41
C VAL A 230 1.43 17.30 15.06
N HIS A 231 2.30 18.31 15.03
CA HIS A 231 3.72 18.17 14.73
C HIS A 231 4.38 17.12 15.62
N TRP A 232 4.28 17.28 16.94
CA TRP A 232 4.95 16.41 17.90
C TRP A 232 4.28 15.04 18.03
N SER A 233 2.95 14.96 17.89
CA SER A 233 2.27 13.66 17.82
C SER A 233 2.72 12.85 16.60
N ALA A 234 2.83 13.46 15.43
CA ALA A 234 3.31 12.77 14.23
C ALA A 234 4.74 12.26 14.39
N LEU A 235 5.63 13.04 15.03
CA LEU A 235 6.99 12.58 15.34
C LEU A 235 6.99 11.39 16.29
N ALA A 236 6.24 11.49 17.39
CA ALA A 236 6.18 10.43 18.40
C ALA A 236 5.71 9.09 17.79
N PHE A 237 4.62 9.13 17.02
CA PHE A 237 4.11 7.94 16.32
C PHE A 237 5.05 7.45 15.21
N SER A 238 5.74 8.36 14.50
CA SER A 238 6.76 7.98 13.52
C SER A 238 7.93 7.25 14.16
N ILE A 239 8.46 7.75 15.28
CA ILE A 239 9.52 7.07 16.05
C ILE A 239 9.03 5.71 16.56
N MET A 240 7.79 5.63 17.04
CA MET A 240 7.20 4.37 17.48
C MET A 240 7.12 3.35 16.33
N ALA A 241 6.67 3.78 15.16
CA ALA A 241 6.63 2.94 13.96
C ALA A 241 8.03 2.51 13.48
N LEU A 242 9.05 3.34 13.66
CA LEU A 242 10.43 2.94 13.37
C LEU A 242 10.90 1.78 14.27
N PHE A 243 10.48 1.71 15.53
CA PHE A 243 10.77 0.53 16.37
C PHE A 243 10.17 -0.75 15.78
N TRP A 244 8.97 -0.69 15.19
CA TRP A 244 8.35 -1.82 14.51
C TRP A 244 9.12 -2.23 13.25
N VAL A 245 9.59 -1.25 12.48
CA VAL A 245 10.50 -1.48 11.34
C VAL A 245 11.78 -2.17 11.81
N PHE A 246 12.41 -1.70 12.89
CA PHE A 246 13.60 -2.33 13.47
C PHE A 246 13.36 -3.76 13.95
N LYS A 247 12.20 -4.03 14.59
CA LYS A 247 11.78 -5.40 14.95
C LYS A 247 11.71 -6.29 13.71
N GLY A 248 11.08 -5.81 12.64
CA GLY A 248 10.96 -6.56 11.39
C GLY A 248 12.33 -6.90 10.78
N VAL A 249 13.22 -5.91 10.73
CA VAL A 249 14.62 -6.11 10.30
C VAL A 249 15.33 -7.15 11.17
N PHE A 250 15.18 -7.08 12.50
CA PHE A 250 15.78 -8.05 13.41
C PHE A 250 15.24 -9.47 13.16
N GLY A 251 13.92 -9.62 13.00
CA GLY A 251 13.29 -10.90 12.66
C GLY A 251 13.86 -11.52 11.38
N LEU A 252 13.90 -10.73 10.30
CA LEU A 252 14.53 -11.12 9.02
C LEU A 252 15.99 -11.57 9.19
N THR A 253 16.81 -10.79 9.92
CA THR A 253 18.22 -11.12 10.12
C THR A 253 18.43 -12.36 10.99
N SER A 254 17.56 -12.60 11.98
CA SER A 254 17.62 -13.78 12.85
C SER A 254 17.35 -15.05 12.05
N LEU A 255 16.34 -15.04 11.18
CA LEU A 255 16.02 -16.18 10.31
C LEU A 255 17.10 -16.49 9.29
N TRP A 256 17.71 -15.45 8.71
CA TRP A 256 18.86 -15.63 7.83
C TRP A 256 20.08 -16.21 8.56
N ARG A 257 20.32 -15.80 9.81
CA ARG A 257 21.45 -16.32 10.62
C ARG A 257 21.24 -17.75 11.11
N HIS A 258 20.00 -18.18 11.34
CA HIS A 258 19.67 -19.53 11.80
C HIS A 258 19.44 -20.55 10.68
N GLY A 259 19.80 -20.22 9.43
CA GLY A 259 19.87 -21.22 8.34
C GLY A 259 18.64 -21.33 7.44
N GLY A 260 17.71 -20.37 7.48
CA GLY A 260 16.60 -20.27 6.53
C GLY A 260 15.43 -21.21 6.82
N VAL A 261 14.23 -20.62 6.88
CA VAL A 261 12.89 -21.24 7.00
C VAL A 261 12.87 -22.52 7.83
N VAL A 262 12.61 -22.38 9.14
CA VAL A 262 12.16 -23.52 9.95
C VAL A 262 10.81 -23.97 9.39
N LEU A 263 10.87 -24.97 8.50
CA LEU A 263 9.74 -25.73 7.99
C LEU A 263 9.18 -26.59 9.12
N GLU A 264 8.41 -26.00 10.03
CA GLU A 264 7.56 -26.75 10.97
C GLU A 264 6.49 -25.81 11.54
N ASP A 265 5.62 -25.29 10.66
CA ASP A 265 4.37 -24.66 11.07
C ASP A 265 3.32 -25.78 11.30
N GLU A 266 3.55 -26.64 12.32
CA GLU A 266 2.55 -27.61 12.80
C GLU A 266 1.25 -26.91 13.26
N GLU A 267 1.28 -25.59 13.46
CA GLU A 267 0.12 -24.78 13.84
C GLU A 267 -0.83 -24.41 12.68
N ARG A 268 -0.50 -24.77 11.42
CA ARG A 268 -1.38 -24.56 10.26
C ARG A 268 -2.07 -25.83 9.75
N ALA A 269 -2.21 -26.85 10.60
CA ALA A 269 -3.15 -27.92 10.29
C ALA A 269 -4.59 -27.36 10.32
N PRO A 270 -5.38 -27.45 9.23
CA PRO A 270 -6.79 -27.16 9.31
C PRO A 270 -7.41 -28.10 10.35
N LEU A 271 -8.09 -27.54 11.35
CA LEU A 271 -8.93 -28.30 12.29
C LEU A 271 -10.13 -28.89 11.55
N VAL A 272 -9.91 -29.89 10.71
CA VAL A 272 -10.98 -30.68 10.11
C VAL A 272 -10.50 -32.13 10.03
N GLY A 273 -11.03 -32.97 10.91
CA GLY A 273 -10.82 -34.41 10.85
C GLY A 273 -11.22 -35.18 12.09
N SER A 274 -12.51 -35.23 12.43
CA SER A 274 -13.18 -36.50 12.77
C SER A 274 -14.68 -36.28 12.98
N GLY A 275 -15.45 -36.86 12.06
CA GLY A 275 -16.91 -36.93 12.04
C GLY A 275 -17.33 -37.67 10.79
#